data_AF-A0A6C0ET37-F1
#
_entry.id   AF-A0A6C0ET37-F1
#
_cell.length_a   1.000
_cell.length_b   1.000
_cell.length_c   1.000
_cell.angle_alpha   90.00
_cell.angle_beta   90.00
_cell.angle_gamma   90.00
#
_symmetry.space_group_name_H-M   'P 1'
#
loop_
_entity.id
_entity.type
_entity.pdbx_description
1 polymer ?
#
loop_
_entity_poly.entity_id
_entity_poly.type
_entity_poly.pdbx_seq_one_letter_code
_entity_poly.pdbx_strand_id
1 'polypeptide(L)'
;MLTFVIIPLDELVQGTKYKIEEDSYYYFSTFIGIYNGKIYDEYEHLLWKKVTLHHENKYENTERVKDRYFDDLSLVMSITMSSMYTIKRKVYKLISSNEKIQHAMEQRAINLILQKIIGDKTFIY
;
A
#
# COMPACT_ATOMS: atom_id res chain seq x y z
N MET A 1 -17.03 -8.07 6.38
CA MET A 1 -16.93 -6.86 5.54
C MET A 1 -15.46 -6.57 5.24
N LEU A 2 -15.09 -6.56 3.96
CA LEU A 2 -13.74 -6.20 3.53
C LEU A 2 -13.60 -4.68 3.50
N THR A 3 -12.48 -4.13 3.95
CA THR A 3 -12.23 -2.69 3.88
C THR A 3 -10.80 -2.41 3.43
N PHE A 4 -10.66 -1.44 2.55
CA PHE A 4 -9.36 -0.92 2.15
C PHE A 4 -8.94 0.21 3.09
N VAL A 5 -7.73 0.13 3.62
CA VAL A 5 -7.13 1.15 4.48
C VAL A 5 -5.85 1.64 3.82
N ILE A 6 -5.66 2.96 3.76
CA ILE A 6 -4.42 3.57 3.26
C ILE A 6 -3.30 3.20 4.22
N ILE A 7 -2.17 2.74 3.68
CA ILE A 7 -0.98 2.42 4.47
C ILE A 7 0.24 3.19 3.93
N PRO A 8 1.19 3.56 4.81
CA PRO A 8 2.44 4.16 4.39
C PRO A 8 3.41 3.11 3.79
N LEU A 9 4.49 3.57 3.17
CA LEU A 9 5.41 2.71 2.40
C LEU A 9 6.26 1.77 3.25
N ASP A 10 6.66 2.24 4.41
CA ASP A 10 7.43 1.50 5.40
C ASP A 10 6.65 0.33 6.01
N GLU A 11 5.32 0.33 5.88
CA GLU A 11 4.44 -0.78 6.28
C GLU A 11 4.21 -1.83 5.17
N LEU A 12 4.85 -1.69 4.00
CA LEU A 12 4.71 -2.65 2.90
C LEU A 12 5.45 -3.97 3.19
N VAL A 13 4.75 -5.08 2.99
CA VAL A 13 5.26 -6.44 3.21
C VAL A 13 5.40 -7.16 1.88
N GLN A 14 6.61 -7.62 1.57
CA GLN A 14 6.90 -8.34 0.33
C GLN A 14 5.98 -9.57 0.18
N GLY A 15 5.52 -9.83 -1.04
CA GLY A 15 4.57 -10.90 -1.36
C GLY A 15 3.10 -10.54 -1.06
N THR A 16 2.83 -9.38 -0.45
CA THR A 16 1.46 -8.97 -0.11
C THR A 16 0.79 -8.26 -1.28
N LYS A 17 -0.51 -8.53 -1.46
CA LYS A 17 -1.37 -7.85 -2.44
C LYS A 17 -1.88 -6.54 -1.89
N TYR A 18 -1.76 -5.48 -2.69
CA TYR A 18 -2.27 -4.17 -2.38
C TYR A 18 -3.09 -3.62 -3.54
N LYS A 19 -4.08 -2.80 -3.21
CA LYS A 19 -4.77 -1.95 -4.18
C LYS A 19 -3.96 -0.66 -4.31
N ILE A 20 -3.67 -0.26 -5.54
CA ILE A 20 -2.94 0.97 -5.85
C ILE A 20 -3.85 1.84 -6.71
N GLU A 21 -4.01 3.08 -6.28
CA GLU A 21 -4.65 4.14 -7.07
C GLU A 21 -3.56 5.08 -7.57
N GLU A 22 -3.47 5.23 -8.89
CA GLU A 22 -2.59 6.19 -9.55
C GLU A 22 -3.43 7.34 -10.10
N ASP A 23 -3.09 8.55 -9.69
CA ASP A 23 -3.68 9.79 -10.17
C ASP A 23 -2.61 10.60 -10.89
N SER A 24 -2.72 10.64 -12.22
CA SER A 24 -1.86 11.42 -13.10
C SER A 24 -2.70 12.42 -13.88
N TYR A 25 -2.06 13.49 -14.37
CA TYR A 25 -2.74 14.61 -15.04
C TYR A 25 -3.69 14.21 -16.18
N TYR A 26 -3.50 13.05 -16.82
CA TYR A 26 -4.33 12.56 -17.92
C TYR A 26 -5.02 11.21 -17.66
N TYR A 27 -4.68 10.51 -16.57
CA TYR A 27 -5.17 9.15 -16.32
C TYR A 27 -5.33 8.88 -14.83
N PHE A 28 -6.53 8.44 -14.45
CA PHE A 28 -6.79 7.75 -13.19
C PHE A 28 -6.76 6.24 -13.44
N SER A 29 -5.93 5.51 -12.71
CA SER A 29 -5.89 4.06 -12.82
C SER A 29 -5.94 3.41 -11.44
N THR A 30 -6.69 2.31 -11.33
CA THR A 30 -6.70 1.47 -10.14
C THR A 30 -6.29 0.07 -10.52
N PHE A 31 -5.34 -0.52 -9.82
CA PHE A 31 -4.95 -1.91 -10.04
C PHE A 31 -4.56 -2.62 -8.75
N ILE A 32 -4.52 -3.95 -8.82
CA ILE A 32 -3.98 -4.80 -7.76
C ILE A 32 -2.57 -5.22 -8.16
N GLY A 33 -1.62 -4.99 -7.25
CA GLY A 33 -0.23 -5.40 -7.40
C GLY A 33 0.23 -6.24 -6.22
N ILE A 34 1.21 -7.11 -6.44
CA ILE A 34 1.96 -7.76 -5.36
C ILE A 34 3.25 -6.97 -5.16
N TYR A 35 3.49 -6.50 -3.95
CA TYR A 35 4.73 -5.81 -3.61
C TYR A 35 5.88 -6.82 -3.59
N ASN A 36 6.97 -6.54 -4.29
CA ASN A 36 8.08 -7.47 -4.46
C ASN A 36 9.41 -6.94 -3.90
N GLY A 37 9.41 -5.80 -3.20
CA GLY A 37 10.58 -5.24 -2.51
C GLY A 37 11.03 -3.87 -3.04
N LYS A 38 12.18 -3.38 -2.56
CA LYS A 38 12.84 -2.15 -3.03
C LYS A 38 14.09 -2.49 -3.84
N ILE A 39 14.40 -1.66 -4.83
CA ILE A 39 15.69 -1.64 -5.53
C ILE A 39 16.45 -0.39 -5.11
N TYR A 40 17.71 -0.59 -4.74
CA TYR A 40 18.65 0.48 -4.39
C TYR A 40 19.59 0.70 -5.57
N ASP A 41 19.19 1.58 -6.49
CA ASP A 41 20.11 2.21 -7.44
C ASP A 41 20.32 3.67 -7.00
N GLU A 42 20.79 4.59 -7.85
CA GLU A 42 20.88 6.04 -7.54
C GLU A 42 19.56 6.66 -6.98
N TYR A 43 18.43 5.93 -7.07
CA TYR A 43 17.14 6.20 -6.43
C TYR A 43 16.53 4.92 -5.81
N GLU A 44 15.74 5.08 -4.72
CA GLU A 44 14.92 3.98 -4.18
C GLU A 44 13.66 3.77 -5.03
N HIS A 45 13.50 2.56 -5.59
CA HIS A 45 12.33 2.18 -6.37
C HIS A 45 11.56 1.01 -5.74
N LEU A 46 10.24 1.13 -5.64
CA LEU A 46 9.32 0.05 -5.26
C LEU A 46 9.07 -0.89 -6.44
N LEU A 47 9.22 -2.19 -6.19
CA LEU A 47 9.00 -3.25 -7.15
C LEU A 47 7.58 -3.82 -7.02
N TRP A 48 6.85 -3.82 -8.13
CA TRP A 48 5.50 -4.37 -8.18
C TRP A 48 5.35 -5.42 -9.27
N LYS A 49 4.92 -6.61 -8.86
CA LYS A 49 4.41 -7.62 -9.78
C LYS A 49 2.96 -7.26 -10.11
N LYS A 50 2.74 -6.64 -11.27
CA LYS A 50 1.39 -6.31 -11.75
C LYS A 50 0.74 -7.55 -12.34
N VAL A 51 -0.34 -8.01 -11.72
CA VAL A 51 -1.20 -9.05 -12.28
C VAL A 51 -2.35 -8.35 -13.00
N THR A 52 -2.23 -8.21 -14.32
CA THR A 52 -3.28 -7.62 -15.15
C THR A 52 -4.00 -8.77 -15.86
N LEU A 53 -5.29 -8.97 -15.57
CA LEU A 53 -6.15 -9.81 -16.38
C LEU A 53 -6.57 -9.00 -17.62
N HIS A 54 -5.77 -9.07 -18.68
CA HIS A 54 -6.18 -8.54 -19.99
C HIS A 54 -7.06 -9.59 -20.67
N HIS A 55 -8.33 -9.25 -20.93
CA HIS A 55 -9.13 -9.94 -21.94
C HIS A 55 -8.91 -9.23 -23.29
N GLU A 56 -7.73 -9.39 -23.86
CA GLU A 56 -7.47 -8.99 -25.25
C GLU A 56 -7.15 -10.24 -26.05
N ASN A 57 -8.09 -10.63 -26.91
CA ASN A 57 -8.16 -11.82 -27.76
C ASN A 57 -8.59 -13.14 -27.08
N LYS A 58 -9.64 -13.75 -27.63
CA LYS A 58 -10.28 -15.02 -27.23
C LYS A 58 -9.37 -16.27 -27.25
N TYR A 59 -8.07 -16.14 -27.51
CA TYR A 59 -7.19 -17.27 -27.84
C TYR A 59 -5.93 -17.41 -26.97
N GLU A 60 -5.56 -16.44 -26.12
CA GLU A 60 -4.39 -16.59 -25.26
C GLU A 60 -4.66 -16.13 -23.82
N ASN A 61 -4.86 -17.09 -22.92
CA ASN A 61 -4.84 -16.90 -21.47
C ASN A 61 -3.39 -16.74 -20.98
N THR A 62 -2.68 -15.68 -21.39
CA THR A 62 -1.33 -15.43 -20.88
C THR A 62 -1.34 -14.43 -19.73
N GLU A 63 -1.06 -14.92 -18.53
CA GLU A 63 -0.70 -14.07 -17.39
C GLU A 63 0.64 -13.39 -17.72
N ARG A 64 0.60 -12.10 -18.10
CA ARG A 64 1.83 -11.32 -18.31
C ARG A 64 2.28 -10.70 -16.99
N VAL A 65 3.29 -11.32 -16.39
CA VAL A 65 4.02 -10.78 -15.24
C VAL A 65 5.04 -9.78 -15.77
N LYS A 66 4.84 -8.49 -15.48
CA LYS A 66 5.87 -7.46 -15.69
C LYS A 66 6.15 -6.76 -14.37
N ASP A 67 7.41 -6.70 -14.01
CA ASP A 67 7.88 -5.86 -12.92
C ASP A 67 7.66 -4.39 -13.30
N ARG A 68 7.00 -3.66 -12.41
CA ARG A 68 6.83 -2.21 -12.50
C ARG A 68 7.60 -1.56 -11.37
N TYR A 69 8.39 -0.57 -11.72
CA TYR A 69 9.22 0.21 -10.79
C TYR A 69 8.59 1.59 -10.62
N PHE A 70 8.46 2.05 -9.38
CA PHE A 70 8.03 3.41 -9.05
C PHE A 70 9.00 3.98 -8.02
N ASP A 71 9.43 5.23 -8.17
CA ASP A 71 10.21 5.90 -7.12
C ASP A 71 9.36 6.21 -5.87
N ASP A 72 9.99 6.29 -4.70
CA ASP A 72 9.32 6.70 -3.45
C ASP A 72 8.81 8.16 -3.54
N LEU A 73 9.50 9.02 -4.32
CA LEU A 73 9.18 10.45 -4.52
C LEU A 73 7.84 10.68 -5.25
N SER A 74 7.46 9.85 -6.21
CA SER A 74 6.15 9.94 -6.90
C SER A 74 5.01 9.50 -6.00
N LEU A 75 5.28 8.64 -5.01
CA LEU A 75 4.26 8.24 -4.05
C LEU A 75 3.97 9.34 -3.02
N VAL A 76 4.98 10.18 -2.72
CA VAL A 76 4.88 11.28 -1.76
C VAL A 76 5.56 12.55 -2.29
N MET A 77 4.90 13.30 -3.19
CA MET A 77 5.04 14.76 -3.27
C MET A 77 4.15 15.39 -4.35
N SER A 78 3.11 16.10 -3.94
CA SER A 78 2.86 17.42 -4.52
C SER A 78 3.56 18.46 -3.66
N ILE A 79 4.05 19.54 -4.29
CA ILE A 79 4.76 20.70 -3.74
C ILE A 79 6.27 20.62 -3.98
N THR A 80 6.71 20.72 -5.24
CA THR A 80 7.59 21.82 -5.70
C THR A 80 7.72 21.77 -7.23
N MET A 81 7.43 22.89 -7.86
CA MET A 81 7.55 23.13 -9.30
C MET A 81 9.00 22.96 -9.78
N SER A 82 9.33 21.87 -10.47
CA SER A 82 10.35 21.84 -11.56
C SER A 82 10.67 20.41 -12.04
N SER A 83 9.67 19.69 -12.53
CA SER A 83 9.77 18.85 -13.74
C SER A 83 8.44 18.12 -13.91
N MET A 84 7.90 18.22 -15.11
CA MET A 84 6.55 17.81 -15.48
C MET A 84 6.34 16.31 -15.21
N TYR A 85 5.13 15.93 -14.81
CA TYR A 85 4.63 14.55 -14.63
C TYR A 85 4.80 13.90 -13.22
N THR A 86 4.25 14.53 -12.19
CA THR A 86 4.01 13.84 -10.91
C THR A 86 2.80 12.91 -11.02
N ILE A 87 3.00 11.61 -10.77
CA ILE A 87 1.91 10.62 -10.61
C ILE A 87 1.69 10.43 -9.12
N LYS A 88 0.56 10.88 -8.56
CA LYS A 88 0.23 10.64 -7.15
C LYS A 88 -0.24 9.20 -6.98
N ARG A 89 0.30 8.49 -6.00
CA ARG A 89 -0.11 7.11 -5.72
C ARG A 89 -0.63 6.95 -4.30
N LYS A 90 -1.71 6.18 -4.15
CA LYS A 90 -2.22 5.75 -2.84
C LYS A 90 -2.22 4.22 -2.79
N VAL A 91 -1.65 3.67 -1.73
CA VAL A 91 -1.58 2.23 -1.50
C VAL A 91 -2.55 1.84 -0.40
N TYR A 92 -3.34 0.82 -0.66
CA TYR A 92 -4.33 0.33 0.27
C TYR A 92 -4.13 -1.15 0.58
N LYS A 93 -4.10 -1.46 1.87
CA LYS A 93 -4.16 -2.83 2.37
C LYS A 93 -5.62 -3.25 2.51
N LEU A 94 -5.93 -4.47 2.08
CA LEU A 94 -7.21 -5.11 2.38
C LEU A 94 -7.15 -5.64 3.81
N ILE A 95 -8.01 -5.13 4.68
CA ILE A 95 -8.15 -5.63 6.04
C ILE A 95 -9.50 -6.34 6.15
N SER A 96 -9.45 -7.59 6.61
CA SER A 96 -10.66 -8.36 6.92
C SER A 96 -11.33 -7.85 8.20
N SER A 97 -12.63 -8.08 8.36
CA SER A 97 -13.31 -7.74 9.63
C SER A 97 -12.68 -8.44 10.84
N ASN A 98 -12.16 -9.65 10.66
CA ASN A 98 -11.56 -10.42 11.74
C ASN A 98 -10.23 -9.79 12.19
N GLU A 99 -9.38 -9.38 11.25
CA GLU A 99 -8.13 -8.66 11.58
C GLU A 99 -8.40 -7.31 12.23
N LYS A 100 -9.46 -6.59 11.82
CA LYS A 100 -9.86 -5.34 12.50
C LYS A 100 -10.22 -5.59 13.97
N ILE A 101 -11.00 -6.64 14.23
CA ILE A 101 -11.40 -7.01 15.59
C ILE A 101 -10.16 -7.40 16.39
N GLN A 102 -9.29 -8.23 15.82
CA GLN A 102 -8.04 -8.64 16.45
C GLN A 102 -7.16 -7.44 16.81
N HIS A 103 -6.94 -6.52 15.88
CA HIS A 103 -6.11 -5.34 16.12
C HIS A 103 -6.71 -4.41 17.19
N ALA A 104 -8.05 -4.26 17.22
CA ALA A 104 -8.73 -3.51 18.27
C ALA A 104 -8.60 -4.19 19.65
N MET A 105 -8.62 -5.53 19.68
CA MET A 105 -8.40 -6.30 20.90
C MET A 105 -6.95 -6.18 21.39
N GLU A 106 -5.97 -6.26 20.48
CA GLU A 106 -4.55 -6.07 20.79
C GLU A 106 -4.28 -4.66 21.34
N GLN A 107 -4.81 -3.61 20.69
CA GLN A 107 -4.69 -2.23 21.18
C GLN A 107 -5.29 -2.07 22.58
N ARG A 108 -6.46 -2.68 22.82
CA ARG A 108 -7.11 -2.66 24.13
C ARG A 108 -6.26 -3.38 25.18
N ALA A 109 -5.66 -4.52 24.84
CA ALA A 109 -4.79 -5.27 25.74
C ALA A 109 -3.53 -4.46 26.09
N ILE A 110 -2.88 -3.84 25.09
CA ILE A 110 -1.72 -2.95 25.30
C ILE A 110 -2.09 -1.79 26.22
N ASN A 111 -3.20 -1.11 25.95
CA ASN A 111 -3.66 -0.01 26.80
C ASN A 111 -3.87 -0.45 28.25
N LEU A 112 -4.49 -1.62 28.48
CA LEU A 112 -4.67 -2.16 29.84
C LEU A 112 -3.35 -2.46 30.53
N ILE A 113 -2.34 -2.95 29.80
CA ILE A 113 -0.99 -3.20 30.34
C ILE A 113 -0.33 -1.87 30.70
N LEU A 114 -0.36 -0.88 29.80
CA LEU A 114 0.26 0.43 30.01
C LEU A 114 -0.39 1.19 31.16
N GLN A 115 -1.72 1.18 31.27
CA GLN A 115 -2.45 1.77 32.41
C GLN A 115 -2.03 1.15 33.75
N LYS A 116 -1.75 -0.17 33.79
CA LYS A 116 -1.25 -0.83 34.99
C LYS A 116 0.19 -0.44 35.34
N ILE A 117 1.05 -0.27 34.33
CA ILE A 117 2.45 0.11 34.53
C ILE A 117 2.55 1.57 34.99
N ILE A 118 1.81 2.46 34.34
CA ILE A 118 1.82 3.92 34.61
C ILE A 118 1.04 4.23 35.90
N GLY A 119 0.03 3.42 36.23
CA GLY A 119 -0.86 3.67 37.37
C GLY A 119 -1.99 4.65 37.08
N ASP A 120 -2.09 5.15 35.85
CA ASP A 120 -3.17 6.03 35.38
C ASP A 120 -4.16 5.23 34.50
N LYS A 121 -5.41 5.13 34.96
CA LYS A 121 -6.50 4.44 34.25
C LYS A 121 -7.04 5.20 33.05
N THR A 122 -6.67 6.47 32.90
CA THR A 122 -7.11 7.34 31.80
C THR A 122 -6.12 7.39 30.64
N PHE A 123 -4.96 6.75 30.79
CA PHE A 123 -3.93 6.69 29.75
C PHE A 123 -4.41 5.93 28.49
N ILE A 124 -4.12 6.49 27.31
CA ILE A 124 -4.44 5.92 25.98
C ILE A 124 -3.22 6.07 25.07
N TYR A 125 -2.81 4.96 24.45
CA TYR A 125 -1.79 4.85 23.41
C TYR A 125 -2.40 4.89 22.00
#